data_AF-A0A843M5K8-F1
#
_entry.id   AF-A0A843M5K8-F1
#
_cell.length_a   1.000
_cell.length_b   1.000
_cell.length_c   1.000
_cell.angle_alpha   90.00
_cell.angle_beta   90.00
_cell.angle_gamma   90.00
#
_symmetry.space_group_name_H-M   'P 1'
#
loop_
_entity.id
_entity.type
_entity.pdbx_description
1 polymer ?
#
loop_
_entity_poly.entity_id
_entity_poly.type
_entity_poly.pdbx_seq_one_letter_code
_entity_poly.pdbx_strand_id
1 'polypeptide(L)'
;IQGAKSIYSHHAYQVINTRLDILTSWIADIIQKNGFSAFPVPASLRFDNERICSIFSHKLAARQAGFGWIGKSCMLITPEHGPRVRWGSVLTDAPFPAVSKPMDEQCGKCQACVDICPVQAFTGEPFREGESREVRYAAALCDQYFQNMKEHQEEPVCGLCLYVCPYGRKNR
;
A
#
# COMPACT_ATOMS: atom_id res chain seq x y z
N ILE A 1 -11.24 -23.44 2.44
CA ILE A 1 -10.91 -22.02 2.74
C ILE A 1 -9.38 -21.79 2.74
N GLN A 2 -8.56 -22.69 3.31
CA GLN A 2 -7.08 -22.66 3.21
C GLN A 2 -6.58 -22.52 1.76
N GLY A 3 -7.10 -23.32 0.83
CA GLY A 3 -6.68 -23.28 -0.58
C GLY A 3 -6.93 -21.94 -1.28
N ALA A 4 -8.05 -21.25 -0.97
CA ALA A 4 -8.34 -19.94 -1.56
C ALA A 4 -7.38 -18.85 -1.04
N LYS A 5 -7.03 -18.87 0.25
CA LYS A 5 -6.01 -17.96 0.83
C LYS A 5 -4.63 -18.22 0.21
N SER A 6 -4.26 -19.48 0.03
CA SER A 6 -2.99 -19.86 -0.59
C SER A 6 -2.89 -19.38 -2.06
N ILE A 7 -3.95 -19.56 -2.86
CA ILE A 7 -4.03 -19.05 -4.24
C ILE A 7 -3.92 -17.52 -4.27
N TYR A 8 -4.63 -16.84 -3.36
CA TYR A 8 -4.55 -15.38 -3.27
C TYR A 8 -3.15 -14.91 -2.87
N SER A 9 -2.52 -15.54 -1.88
CA SER A 9 -1.14 -15.22 -1.49
C SER A 9 -0.17 -15.40 -2.64
N HIS A 10 -0.19 -16.56 -3.29
CA HIS A 10 0.66 -16.85 -4.44
C HIS A 10 0.50 -15.82 -5.55
N HIS A 11 -0.73 -15.63 -6.05
CA HIS A 11 -0.92 -14.69 -7.15
C HIS A 11 -0.70 -13.25 -6.71
N ALA A 12 -1.35 -12.79 -5.65
CA ALA A 12 -1.36 -11.38 -5.29
C ALA A 12 -0.02 -10.93 -4.68
N TYR A 13 0.65 -11.74 -3.87
CA TYR A 13 1.89 -11.34 -3.19
C TYR A 13 3.16 -11.85 -3.86
N GLN A 14 3.16 -13.02 -4.50
CA GLN A 14 4.36 -13.51 -5.18
C GLN A 14 4.35 -13.05 -6.65
N VAL A 15 3.35 -13.48 -7.43
CA VAL A 15 3.33 -13.21 -8.88
C VAL A 15 3.21 -11.73 -9.19
N ILE A 16 2.25 -11.01 -8.58
CA ILE A 16 2.06 -9.58 -8.90
C ILE A 16 3.22 -8.72 -8.40
N ASN A 17 3.81 -8.99 -7.23
CA ASN A 17 4.96 -8.23 -6.76
C ASN A 17 6.18 -8.46 -7.65
N THR A 18 6.48 -9.71 -8.02
CA THR A 18 7.56 -10.02 -8.97
C THR A 18 7.35 -9.32 -10.31
N ARG A 19 6.10 -9.29 -10.81
CA ARG A 19 5.77 -8.56 -12.04
C ARG A 19 6.02 -7.05 -11.90
N LEU A 20 5.68 -6.45 -10.76
CA LEU A 20 5.95 -5.04 -10.50
C LEU A 20 7.46 -4.75 -10.44
N ASP A 21 8.24 -5.61 -9.80
CA ASP A 21 9.70 -5.46 -9.73
C ASP A 21 10.34 -5.59 -11.12
N ILE A 22 9.91 -6.55 -11.95
CA ILE A 22 10.37 -6.69 -13.33
C ILE A 22 10.02 -5.45 -14.16
N LEU A 23 8.77 -4.96 -14.05
CA LEU A 23 8.32 -3.79 -14.81
C LEU A 23 9.07 -2.52 -14.40
N THR A 24 9.26 -2.29 -13.10
CA THR A 24 9.99 -1.12 -12.61
C THR A 24 11.47 -1.18 -12.98
N SER A 25 12.10 -2.36 -12.92
CA SER A 25 13.46 -2.58 -13.41
C SER A 25 13.58 -2.28 -14.91
N TRP A 26 12.64 -2.76 -15.71
CA TRP A 26 12.63 -2.48 -17.15
C TRP A 26 12.42 -0.99 -17.47
N ILE A 27 11.52 -0.32 -16.75
CA ILE A 27 11.33 1.14 -16.88
C ILE A 27 12.61 1.88 -16.51
N ALA A 28 13.30 1.47 -15.44
CA ALA A 28 14.56 2.08 -15.04
C ALA A 28 15.64 1.92 -16.13
N ASP A 29 15.76 0.74 -16.76
CA ASP A 29 16.66 0.50 -17.89
C ASP A 29 16.36 1.43 -19.08
N ILE A 30 15.08 1.63 -19.41
CA ILE A 30 14.68 2.58 -20.47
C ILE A 30 15.13 4.00 -20.11
N ILE A 31 14.89 4.45 -18.88
CA ILE A 31 15.27 5.79 -18.44
C ILE A 31 16.80 5.97 -18.49
N GLN A 32 17.56 4.97 -18.01
CA GLN A 32 19.02 4.98 -18.02
C GLN A 32 19.59 5.02 -19.43
N LYS A 33 19.01 4.28 -20.38
CA LYS A 33 19.39 4.33 -21.80
C LYS A 33 19.16 5.69 -22.45
N ASN A 34 18.28 6.51 -21.88
CA ASN A 34 18.05 7.89 -22.31
C ASN A 34 18.93 8.91 -21.58
N GLY A 35 19.93 8.47 -20.81
CA GLY A 35 20.94 9.34 -20.20
C GLY A 35 20.58 9.90 -18.82
N PHE A 36 19.56 9.35 -18.16
CA PHE A 36 19.08 9.80 -16.85
C PHE A 36 19.37 8.76 -15.75
N SER A 37 19.49 9.20 -14.51
CA SER A 37 19.57 8.31 -13.35
C SER A 37 18.19 7.71 -13.07
N ALA A 38 18.13 6.41 -12.78
CA ALA A 38 16.90 5.75 -12.36
C ALA A 38 17.16 4.73 -11.25
N PHE A 39 16.25 4.66 -10.29
CA PHE A 39 16.26 3.71 -9.19
C PHE A 39 14.89 3.02 -9.06
N PRO A 40 14.78 1.75 -9.47
CA PRO A 40 13.56 0.98 -9.28
C PRO A 40 13.41 0.60 -7.80
N VAL A 41 12.37 1.12 -7.16
CA VAL A 41 12.08 0.84 -5.74
C VAL A 41 11.39 -0.52 -5.63
N PRO A 42 11.90 -1.46 -4.80
CA PRO A 42 11.28 -2.77 -4.63
C PRO A 42 9.82 -2.67 -4.16
N ALA A 43 8.90 -3.36 -4.85
CA ALA A 43 7.46 -3.24 -4.63
C ALA A 43 7.02 -3.66 -3.22
N SER A 44 7.74 -4.60 -2.60
CA SER A 44 7.40 -5.14 -1.27
C SER A 44 8.62 -5.63 -0.51
N LEU A 45 9.58 -4.74 -0.24
CA LEU A 45 10.73 -5.01 0.63
C LEU A 45 10.66 -4.21 1.93
N ARG A 46 10.75 -4.91 3.06
CA ARG A 46 10.90 -4.29 4.37
C ARG A 46 12.37 -3.95 4.58
N PHE A 47 12.65 -2.68 4.87
CA PHE A 47 14.00 -2.19 5.16
C PHE A 47 14.25 -2.09 6.66
N ASP A 48 13.22 -1.69 7.41
CA ASP A 48 13.27 -1.48 8.86
C ASP A 48 12.27 -2.41 9.54
N ASN A 49 12.77 -3.32 10.39
CA ASN A 49 11.97 -4.31 11.11
C ASN A 49 11.35 -3.75 12.40
N GLU A 50 11.87 -2.66 12.96
CA GLU A 50 11.29 -2.04 14.15
C GLU A 50 10.14 -1.14 13.76
N ARG A 51 10.36 -0.29 12.76
CA ARG A 51 9.32 0.58 12.21
C ARG A 51 8.46 -0.11 11.17
N ILE A 52 8.74 -1.36 10.77
CA ILE A 52 7.92 -2.10 9.78
C ILE A 52 7.70 -1.23 8.53
N CYS A 53 8.77 -0.72 7.94
CA CYS A 53 8.68 0.18 6.78
C CYS A 53 9.76 -0.12 5.73
N SER A 54 9.53 0.41 4.52
CA SER A 54 10.50 0.37 3.42
C SER A 54 11.26 1.69 3.34
N ILE A 55 12.24 1.76 2.44
CA ILE A 55 13.02 2.97 2.14
C ILE A 55 12.17 4.09 1.51
N PHE A 56 11.02 3.73 0.93
CA PHE A 56 10.17 4.66 0.20
C PHE A 56 8.68 4.27 0.34
N SER A 57 7.80 5.26 0.34
CA SER A 57 6.36 5.05 0.48
C SER A 57 5.64 5.22 -0.85
N HIS A 58 5.43 4.12 -1.56
CA HIS A 58 4.69 4.12 -2.83
C HIS A 58 3.32 4.80 -2.73
N LYS A 59 2.60 4.56 -1.62
CA LYS A 59 1.27 5.13 -1.38
C LYS A 59 1.29 6.65 -1.19
N LEU A 60 2.33 7.20 -0.56
CA LEU A 60 2.44 8.66 -0.41
C LEU A 60 2.84 9.29 -1.75
N ALA A 61 3.75 8.66 -2.50
CA ALA A 61 4.09 9.12 -3.84
C ALA A 61 2.88 9.14 -4.79
N ALA A 62 2.07 8.07 -4.76
CA ALA A 62 0.85 8.00 -5.53
C ALA A 62 -0.21 9.02 -5.09
N ARG A 63 -0.30 9.36 -3.79
CA ARG A 63 -1.10 10.52 -3.32
C ARG A 63 -0.59 11.81 -3.93
N GLN A 64 0.72 12.08 -3.85
CA GLN A 64 1.30 13.31 -4.42
C GLN A 64 1.09 13.41 -5.92
N ALA A 65 1.01 12.27 -6.61
CA ALA A 65 0.67 12.19 -8.03
C ALA A 65 -0.84 12.24 -8.35
N GLY A 66 -1.69 12.52 -7.35
CA GLY A 66 -3.12 12.70 -7.51
C GLY A 66 -3.91 11.44 -7.85
N PHE A 67 -3.39 10.24 -7.55
CA PHE A 67 -4.15 8.99 -7.76
C PHE A 67 -5.25 8.75 -6.71
N GLY A 68 -5.26 9.51 -5.61
CA GLY A 68 -6.20 9.30 -4.51
C GLY A 68 -5.81 10.05 -3.24
N TRP A 69 -6.39 9.60 -2.13
CA TRP A 69 -6.12 10.12 -0.78
C TRP A 69 -5.69 8.99 0.16
N ILE A 70 -5.00 9.32 1.25
CA ILE A 70 -4.68 8.33 2.29
C ILE A 70 -5.87 8.21 3.23
N GLY A 71 -6.50 7.04 3.25
CA GLY A 71 -7.64 6.77 4.13
C GLY A 71 -7.22 6.49 5.58
N LYS A 72 -8.21 6.35 6.46
CA LYS A 72 -8.03 6.01 7.88
C LYS A 72 -7.32 4.67 8.11
N SER A 73 -7.38 3.76 7.14
CA SER A 73 -6.58 2.51 7.13
C SER A 73 -5.10 2.73 6.80
N CYS A 74 -4.66 3.97 6.66
CA CYS A 74 -3.32 4.36 6.20
C CYS A 74 -2.92 3.81 4.83
N MET A 75 -3.90 3.36 4.02
CA MET A 75 -3.71 2.96 2.62
C MET A 75 -4.14 4.09 1.69
N LEU A 76 -3.53 4.15 0.50
CA LEU A 76 -4.06 5.01 -0.56
C LEU A 76 -5.39 4.42 -1.05
N ILE A 77 -6.40 5.26 -1.17
CA ILE A 77 -7.71 4.93 -1.73
C ILE A 77 -7.83 5.65 -3.07
N THR A 78 -7.99 4.89 -4.16
CA THR A 78 -8.32 5.46 -5.48
C THR A 78 -9.84 5.48 -5.68
N PRO A 79 -10.39 6.42 -6.49
CA PRO A 79 -11.82 6.45 -6.77
C PRO A 79 -12.36 5.14 -7.37
N GLU A 80 -11.64 4.57 -8.34
CA GLU A 80 -12.11 3.43 -9.14
C GLU A 80 -11.91 2.07 -8.45
N HIS A 81 -10.85 1.92 -7.67
CA HIS A 81 -10.44 0.61 -7.12
C HIS A 81 -10.35 0.60 -5.59
N GLY A 82 -10.58 1.74 -4.94
CA GLY A 82 -10.43 1.88 -3.51
C GLY A 82 -8.97 1.59 -3.11
N PRO A 83 -8.73 0.93 -1.97
CA PRO A 83 -7.38 0.59 -1.54
C PRO A 83 -6.83 -0.71 -2.16
N ARG A 84 -7.51 -1.29 -3.15
CA ARG A 84 -7.16 -2.61 -3.75
C ARG A 84 -6.24 -2.47 -4.96
N VAL A 85 -5.21 -1.63 -4.83
CA VAL A 85 -4.20 -1.38 -5.87
C VAL A 85 -2.81 -1.64 -5.29
N ARG A 86 -1.95 -2.30 -6.07
CA ARG A 86 -0.52 -2.45 -5.77
C ARG A 86 0.27 -1.45 -6.60
N TRP A 87 1.36 -0.95 -6.03
CA TRP A 87 2.13 0.14 -6.58
C TRP A 87 3.59 -0.28 -6.71
N GLY A 88 4.22 0.13 -7.81
CA GLY A 88 5.67 0.17 -7.98
C GLY A 88 6.09 1.62 -8.18
N SER A 89 7.36 1.94 -7.94
CA SER A 89 7.89 3.28 -8.20
C SER A 89 9.29 3.21 -8.75
N VAL A 90 9.62 4.15 -9.64
CA VAL A 90 10.98 4.41 -10.12
C VAL A 90 11.30 5.85 -9.77
N LEU A 91 12.37 6.06 -9.02
CA LEU A 91 12.89 7.40 -8.73
C LEU A 91 13.87 7.78 -9.84
N THR A 92 13.83 9.02 -10.32
CA THR A 92 14.66 9.45 -11.44
C THR A 92 14.88 10.96 -11.44
N ASP A 93 15.97 11.41 -12.07
CA ASP A 93 16.27 12.81 -12.38
C ASP A 93 15.75 13.25 -13.77
N ALA A 94 15.12 12.34 -14.52
CA ALA A 94 14.51 12.66 -15.80
C ALA A 94 13.42 13.75 -15.65
N PRO A 95 13.39 14.76 -16.54
CA PRO A 95 12.47 15.88 -16.42
C PRO A 95 11.06 15.46 -16.84
N PHE A 96 10.21 15.16 -15.85
CA PHE A 96 8.79 14.97 -16.07
C PHE A 96 8.01 16.24 -15.71
N PRO A 97 6.92 16.56 -16.44
CA PRO A 97 6.02 17.62 -16.02
C PRO A 97 5.43 17.28 -14.66
N ALA A 98 5.20 18.31 -13.85
CA ALA A 98 4.50 18.14 -12.58
C ALA A 98 3.12 17.54 -12.84
N VAL A 99 2.80 16.49 -12.07
CA VAL A 99 1.52 15.80 -12.09
C VAL A 99 0.47 16.57 -11.28
N SER A 100 -0.77 16.06 -11.28
CA SER A 100 -1.91 16.60 -10.55
C SER A 100 -1.65 16.73 -9.04
N LYS A 101 -2.52 17.47 -8.35
CA LYS A 101 -2.46 17.64 -6.90
C LYS A 101 -3.10 16.44 -6.18
N PRO A 102 -2.71 16.16 -4.92
CA PRO A 102 -3.44 15.24 -4.06
C PRO A 102 -4.94 15.50 -4.04
N MET A 103 -5.73 14.42 -4.04
CA MET A 103 -7.17 14.52 -3.82
C MET A 103 -7.46 14.78 -2.34
N ASP A 104 -8.57 15.45 -2.08
CA ASP A 104 -9.08 15.66 -0.72
C ASP A 104 -9.45 14.32 -0.07
N GLU A 105 -9.33 14.28 1.25
CA GLU A 105 -9.78 13.17 2.08
C GLU A 105 -11.30 12.95 1.89
N GLN A 106 -11.72 11.72 1.62
CA GLN A 106 -13.15 11.44 1.40
C GLN A 106 -13.78 10.45 2.40
N CYS A 107 -13.04 9.80 3.31
CA CYS A 107 -13.62 8.84 4.25
C CYS A 107 -14.67 9.48 5.17
N GLY A 108 -14.54 10.77 5.50
CA GLY A 108 -15.51 11.48 6.33
C GLY A 108 -15.76 10.77 7.67
N LYS A 109 -17.02 10.42 7.96
CA LYS A 109 -17.41 9.72 9.21
C LYS A 109 -17.24 8.20 9.16
N CYS A 110 -16.85 7.61 8.02
CA CYS A 110 -16.69 6.16 7.90
C CYS A 110 -15.61 5.63 8.87
N GLN A 111 -15.91 4.55 9.59
CA GLN A 111 -14.97 3.84 10.48
C GLN A 111 -14.82 2.35 10.14
N ALA A 112 -15.36 1.89 9.01
CA ALA A 112 -15.44 0.46 8.69
C ALA A 112 -14.11 -0.31 8.78
N CYS A 113 -13.00 0.32 8.37
CA CYS A 113 -11.67 -0.30 8.47
C CYS A 113 -11.11 -0.40 9.90
N VAL A 114 -11.54 0.51 10.78
CA VAL A 114 -11.24 0.46 12.22
C VAL A 114 -12.07 -0.64 12.87
N ASP A 115 -13.37 -0.65 12.60
CA ASP A 115 -14.34 -1.57 13.20
C ASP A 115 -14.04 -3.05 12.87
N ILE A 116 -13.59 -3.34 11.63
CA ILE A 116 -13.28 -4.72 11.22
C ILE A 116 -11.88 -5.18 11.65
N CYS A 117 -11.02 -4.29 12.14
CA CYS A 117 -9.63 -4.63 12.43
C CYS A 117 -9.53 -5.54 13.65
N PRO A 118 -9.06 -6.80 13.52
CA PRO A 118 -9.06 -7.76 14.62
C PRO A 118 -8.12 -7.38 15.77
N VAL A 119 -7.13 -6.52 15.50
CA VAL A 119 -6.12 -6.06 16.46
C VAL A 119 -6.19 -4.57 16.73
N GLN A 120 -7.27 -3.90 16.28
CA GLN A 120 -7.52 -2.47 16.51
C GLN A 120 -6.31 -1.57 16.18
N ALA A 121 -5.63 -1.85 15.06
CA ALA A 121 -4.39 -1.17 14.71
C ALA A 121 -4.58 0.29 14.25
N PHE A 122 -5.80 0.74 14.01
CA PHE A 122 -6.10 2.06 13.46
C PHE A 122 -6.81 2.94 14.49
N THR A 123 -6.41 4.22 14.57
CA THR A 123 -7.06 5.19 15.48
C THR A 123 -8.37 5.76 14.92
N GLY A 124 -8.57 5.70 13.61
CA GLY A 124 -9.73 6.30 12.93
C GLY A 124 -9.58 7.78 12.58
N GLU A 125 -8.42 8.37 12.86
CA GLU A 125 -8.11 9.75 12.50
C GLU A 125 -7.75 9.90 11.00
N PRO A 126 -8.14 11.01 10.35
CA PRO A 126 -7.78 11.28 8.97
C PRO A 126 -6.28 11.52 8.81
N PHE A 127 -5.76 11.27 7.61
CA PHE A 127 -4.37 11.57 7.28
C PHE A 127 -4.11 13.07 7.30
N ARG A 128 -2.99 13.46 7.92
CA ARG A 128 -2.44 14.82 7.89
C ARG A 128 -0.99 14.77 7.49
N GLU A 129 -0.61 15.66 6.58
CA GLU A 129 0.74 15.76 6.05
C GLU A 129 1.71 16.24 7.14
N GLY A 130 2.91 15.66 7.18
CA GLY A 130 3.92 15.93 8.21
C GLY A 130 3.78 15.12 9.50
N GLU A 131 2.63 14.47 9.75
CA GLU A 131 2.48 13.59 10.92
C GLU A 131 3.05 12.19 10.68
N SER A 132 3.67 11.61 11.71
CA SER A 132 4.15 10.23 11.67
C SER A 132 3.01 9.24 11.42
N ARG A 133 3.31 8.13 10.76
CA ARG A 133 2.34 7.05 10.49
C ARG A 133 1.76 6.48 11.79
N GLU A 134 2.58 6.40 12.82
CA GLU A 134 2.31 5.80 14.14
C GLU A 134 1.19 6.51 14.89
N VAL A 135 0.92 7.78 14.58
CA VAL A 135 -0.23 8.53 15.13
C VAL A 135 -1.56 7.90 14.71
N ARG A 136 -1.58 7.20 13.56
CA ARG A 136 -2.79 6.61 12.98
C ARG A 136 -2.79 5.10 12.92
N TYR A 137 -1.62 4.48 12.82
CA TYR A 137 -1.49 3.07 12.52
C TYR A 137 -0.37 2.40 13.33
N ALA A 138 -0.77 1.50 14.23
CA ALA A 138 0.12 0.66 15.01
C ALA A 138 0.57 -0.57 14.20
N ALA A 139 1.54 -0.38 13.31
CA ALA A 139 2.03 -1.43 12.41
C ALA A 139 2.53 -2.70 13.11
N ALA A 140 3.07 -2.56 14.33
CA ALA A 140 3.54 -3.69 15.14
C ALA A 140 2.42 -4.67 15.51
N LEU A 141 1.20 -4.18 15.76
CA LEU A 141 0.05 -5.06 16.09
C LEU A 141 -0.34 -5.92 14.87
N CYS A 142 -0.30 -5.34 13.67
CA CYS A 142 -0.51 -6.10 12.44
C CYS A 142 0.63 -7.10 12.17
N ASP A 143 1.88 -6.73 12.43
CA ASP A 143 3.02 -7.65 12.27
C ASP A 143 2.90 -8.85 13.22
N GLN A 144 2.62 -8.61 14.50
CA GLN A 144 2.40 -9.65 15.50
C GLN A 144 1.24 -10.58 15.11
N TYR A 145 0.14 -10.02 14.59
CA TYR A 145 -0.98 -10.80 14.07
C TYR A 145 -0.55 -11.74 12.94
N PHE A 146 0.34 -11.29 12.04
CA PHE A 146 0.91 -12.13 10.99
C PHE A 146 1.91 -13.17 11.50
N GLN A 147 2.70 -12.87 12.54
CA GLN A 147 3.58 -13.87 13.14
C GLN A 147 2.78 -14.98 13.80
N ASN A 148 1.72 -14.63 14.54
CA ASN A 148 0.82 -15.61 15.14
C ASN A 148 0.19 -16.54 14.09
N MET A 149 -0.26 -16.00 12.94
CA MET A 149 -0.72 -16.82 11.82
C MET A 149 0.33 -17.84 11.37
N LYS A 150 1.59 -17.40 11.19
CA LYS A 150 2.68 -18.30 10.77
C LYS A 150 2.95 -19.41 11.79
N GLU A 151 2.95 -19.07 13.08
CA GLU A 151 3.13 -20.04 14.17
C GLU A 151 2.05 -21.12 14.14
N HIS A 152 0.83 -20.77 13.73
CA HIS A 152 -0.30 -21.70 13.55
C HIS A 152 -0.37 -22.31 12.14
N GLN A 153 0.70 -22.20 11.34
CA GLN A 153 0.78 -22.73 9.97
C GLN A 153 -0.30 -22.17 9.04
N GLU A 154 -0.76 -20.95 9.30
CA GLU A 154 -1.64 -20.19 8.43
C GLU A 154 -0.84 -19.25 7.51
N GLU A 155 -1.44 -18.96 6.35
CA GLU A 155 -0.90 -17.98 5.42
C GLU A 155 -1.03 -16.56 6.04
N PRO A 156 0.06 -15.79 6.19
CA PRO A 156 0.08 -14.50 6.90
C PRO A 156 -0.53 -13.35 6.06
N VAL A 157 -1.80 -13.49 5.71
CA VAL A 157 -2.54 -12.55 4.85
C VAL A 157 -3.86 -12.17 5.53
N CYS A 158 -4.07 -10.87 5.74
CA CYS A 158 -5.31 -10.31 6.31
C CYS A 158 -6.13 -9.57 5.25
N GLY A 159 -5.85 -8.27 5.03
CA GLY A 159 -6.54 -7.46 4.02
C GLY A 159 -7.99 -7.08 4.35
N LEU A 160 -8.48 -7.31 5.57
CA LEU A 160 -9.86 -6.99 5.97
C LEU A 160 -10.19 -5.49 5.81
N CYS A 161 -9.23 -4.61 6.11
CA CYS A 161 -9.38 -3.17 5.90
C CYS A 161 -9.52 -2.79 4.41
N LEU A 162 -8.90 -3.56 3.50
CA LEU A 162 -9.03 -3.39 2.06
C LEU A 162 -10.38 -3.93 1.55
N TYR A 163 -10.78 -5.08 2.11
CA TYR A 163 -12.04 -5.72 1.82
C TYR A 163 -13.18 -4.78 2.16
N VAL A 164 -13.30 -4.34 3.41
CA VAL A 164 -14.47 -3.60 3.92
C VAL A 164 -14.61 -2.18 3.35
N CYS A 165 -13.53 -1.59 2.83
CA CYS A 165 -13.55 -0.23 2.33
C CYS A 165 -14.61 -0.07 1.21
N PRO A 166 -15.55 0.90 1.34
CA PRO A 166 -16.67 1.05 0.42
C PRO A 166 -16.26 1.60 -0.96
N TYR A 167 -15.16 2.36 -1.02
CA TYR A 167 -14.65 2.94 -2.27
C TYR A 167 -14.19 1.87 -3.25
N GLY A 168 -14.44 2.08 -4.55
CA GLY A 168 -14.05 1.21 -5.65
C GLY A 168 -14.71 -0.17 -5.70
N ARG A 169 -15.84 -0.36 -5.01
CA ARG A 169 -16.68 -1.57 -5.15
C ARG A 169 -17.69 -1.34 -6.28
N LYS A 170 -17.86 -2.30 -7.19
CA LYS A 170 -18.65 -2.13 -8.43
C LYS A 170 -20.19 -2.14 -8.27
N ASN A 171 -20.73 -2.29 -7.05
CA ASN A 171 -22.19 -2.32 -6.82
C ASN A 171 -22.58 -1.41 -5.65
N ARG A 172 -22.99 -0.17 -5.95
CA ARG A 172 -23.92 0.62 -5.15
C ARG A 172 -25.19 0.81 -5.95
#